data_AF-A0A1H3WI15-F1
#
_entry.id   AF-A0A1H3WI15-F1
#
_cell.length_a   1.000
_cell.length_b   1.000
_cell.length_c   1.000
_cell.angle_alpha   90.00
_cell.angle_beta   90.00
_cell.angle_gamma   90.00
#
_symmetry.space_group_name_H-M   'P 1'
#
loop_
_entity.id
_entity.type
_entity.pdbx_description
1 polymer ?
#
loop_
_entity_poly.entity_id
_entity_poly.type
_entity_poly.pdbx_seq_one_letter_code
_entity_poly.pdbx_strand_id
1 'polypeptide(L)' 'MYYHQSRNQGFNSSYTTLVDPFVVNRLQSVLGKNLIVETTKDTIRGELTDVQTDHIALQAGNSTFFVRIQQIVSIMPI' A
#
# COMPACT_ATOMS: atom_id res chain seq x y z
N MET A 1 -21.59 -20.65 48.81
CA MET A 1 -21.85 -20.78 47.37
C MET A 1 -21.54 -19.44 46.70
N TYR A 2 -20.32 -19.26 46.19
CA TYR A 2 -19.93 -18.04 45.47
C TYR A 2 -19.99 -18.32 43.97
N TYR A 3 -20.78 -17.54 43.23
CA TYR A 3 -20.83 -17.60 41.77
C TYR A 3 -19.54 -17.01 41.20
N HIS A 4 -18.71 -17.84 40.56
CA HIS A 4 -17.66 -17.34 39.68
C HIS A 4 -18.32 -16.90 38.36
N GLN A 5 -18.48 -15.60 38.17
CA GLN A 5 -18.75 -15.02 36.85
C GLN A 5 -17.50 -15.18 35.98
N SER A 6 -17.56 -16.11 35.02
CA SER A 6 -16.58 -16.24 33.96
C SER A 6 -16.65 -15.00 33.07
N ARG A 7 -15.70 -14.08 33.24
CA ARG A 7 -15.57 -12.89 32.40
C ARG A 7 -15.10 -13.37 31.02
N ASN A 8 -16.01 -13.45 30.05
CA ASN A 8 -15.67 -13.64 28.64
C ASN A 8 -14.85 -12.42 28.18
N GLN A 9 -13.53 -12.48 28.31
CA GLN A 9 -12.63 -11.57 27.61
C GLN A 9 -12.63 -12.01 26.15
N GLY A 10 -13.44 -11.33 25.32
CA GLY A 10 -13.34 -11.46 23.87
C GLY A 10 -11.91 -11.13 23.43
N PHE A 11 -11.31 -12.02 22.63
CA PHE A 11 -10.00 -11.77 22.02
C PHE A 11 -10.11 -10.55 21.09
N ASN A 12 -9.66 -9.39 21.56
CA ASN A 12 -9.47 -8.22 20.70
C ASN A 12 -8.19 -8.45 19.88
N SER A 13 -8.35 -8.98 18.67
CA SER A 13 -7.23 -9.09 17.73
C SER A 13 -6.85 -7.68 17.26
N SER A 14 -5.60 -7.29 17.53
CA SER A 14 -5.02 -6.04 17.04
C SER A 14 -4.08 -6.35 15.88
N TYR A 15 -4.30 -5.69 14.74
CA TYR A 15 -3.43 -5.78 13.57
C TYR A 15 -2.51 -4.57 13.54
N THR A 16 -1.23 -4.79 13.23
CA THR A 16 -0.24 -3.73 13.04
C THR A 16 0.40 -3.90 11.66
N THR A 17 0.63 -2.79 10.96
CA THR A 17 1.35 -2.77 9.69
C THR A 17 2.37 -1.65 9.68
N LEU A 18 3.48 -1.88 8.99
CA LEU A 18 4.44 -0.82 8.69
C LEU A 18 3.91 0.01 7.54
N VAL A 19 4.06 1.33 7.63
CA VAL A 19 3.64 2.29 6.61
C VAL A 19 4.79 3.25 6.37
N ASP A 20 5.01 3.61 5.11
CA ASP A 20 5.99 4.60 4.68
C ASP A 20 5.28 5.92 4.33
N PRO A 21 4.90 6.77 5.31
CA PRO A 21 3.99 7.90 5.10
C PRO A 21 4.53 8.94 4.12
N PHE A 22 5.85 9.15 4.10
CA PHE A 22 6.47 10.09 3.17
C PHE A 22 6.44 9.59 1.72
N VAL A 23 6.52 8.27 1.51
CA VAL A 23 6.40 7.66 0.18
C VAL A 23 4.95 7.80 -0.31
N VAL A 24 3.97 7.49 0.54
CA VAL A 24 2.54 7.69 0.26
C VAL A 24 2.26 9.16 -0.11
N ASN A 25 2.69 10.10 0.73
CA ASN A 25 2.49 11.53 0.48
C ASN A 25 3.14 11.98 -0.84
N ARG A 26 4.33 11.48 -1.16
CA ARG A 26 5.02 11.81 -2.41
C ARG A 26 4.27 11.26 -3.63
N LEU A 27 3.79 10.01 -3.56
CA LEU A 27 2.98 9.40 -4.62
C LEU A 27 1.65 10.13 -4.81
N GLN A 28 0.97 10.53 -3.73
CA GLN A 28 -0.24 11.34 -3.83
C GLN A 28 0.01 12.67 -4.57
N SER A 29 1.17 13.30 -4.36
CA SER A 29 1.52 14.56 -5.06
C SER A 29 1.71 14.41 -6.59
N VAL A 30 1.84 13.17 -7.09
CA VAL A 30 2.03 12.85 -8.51
C VAL A 30 0.93 11.94 -9.06
N LEU A 31 -0.22 11.86 -8.38
CA LEU A 31 -1.41 11.14 -8.87
C LEU A 31 -1.81 11.65 -10.28
N GLY A 32 -2.17 10.72 -11.18
CA GLY A 32 -2.48 11.00 -12.58
C GLY A 32 -1.27 11.24 -13.50
N LYS A 33 -0.03 11.09 -12.99
CA LYS A 33 1.19 11.12 -13.82
C LYS A 33 1.58 9.74 -14.27
N ASN A 34 2.23 9.67 -15.44
CA ASN A 34 2.94 8.47 -15.84
C ASN A 34 4.19 8.31 -14.98
N LEU A 35 4.40 7.11 -14.45
CA LEU A 35 5.54 6.77 -13.62
C LEU A 35 6.32 5.63 -14.25
N ILE A 36 7.64 5.64 -14.03
CA ILE A 36 8.47 4.44 -14.04
C ILE A 36 8.63 4.02 -12.57
N VAL A 37 8.15 2.82 -12.26
CA VAL A 37 8.27 2.22 -10.92
C VAL A 37 9.17 1.01 -11.01
N GLU A 38 10.34 1.11 -10.39
CA GLU A 38 11.25 0.00 -10.23
C GLU A 38 10.83 -0.78 -8.98
N THR A 39 10.57 -2.08 -9.15
CA THR A 39 10.31 -3.00 -8.06
C THR A 39 11.55 -3.86 -7.79
N THR A 40 11.53 -4.62 -6.71
CA THR A 40 12.63 -5.58 -6.42
C THR A 40 12.79 -6.69 -7.47
N LYS A 41 11.90 -6.81 -8.47
CA LYS A 41 11.94 -7.86 -9.50
C LYS A 41 12.03 -7.31 -10.92
N ASP A 42 11.29 -6.25 -11.22
CA ASP A 42 11.18 -5.69 -12.57
C ASP A 42 10.72 -4.21 -12.53
N THR A 43 10.62 -3.56 -13.69
CA THR A 43 10.14 -2.19 -13.86
C THR A 43 8.77 -2.13 -14.51
N ILE A 44 7.84 -1.39 -13.91
CA ILE A 44 6.51 -1.15 -14.44
C ILE A 44 6.40 0.31 -14.90
N ARG A 45 5.79 0.52 -16.07
CA ARG A 45 5.50 1.86 -16.61
C ARG A 45 4.00 2.02 -16.77
N GLY A 46 3.44 3.09 -16.23
CA GLY A 46 2.00 3.34 -16.31
C GLY A 46 1.58 4.60 -15.57
N GLU A 47 0.32 4.98 -15.75
CA GLU A 47 -0.29 6.10 -15.06
C GLU A 47 -0.61 5.71 -13.61
N LEU A 48 -0.22 6.53 -12.64
CA LEU A 48 -0.61 6.36 -11.25
C LEU A 48 -2.08 6.74 -11.07
N THR A 49 -2.94 5.74 -10.89
CA THR A 49 -4.40 5.94 -10.81
C THR A 49 -4.94 5.92 -9.38
N ASP A 50 -4.24 5.27 -8.44
CA ASP A 50 -4.61 5.25 -7.02
C ASP A 50 -3.38 5.10 -6.11
N VAL A 51 -3.47 5.63 -4.89
CA VAL A 51 -2.44 5.54 -3.85
C VAL A 51 -3.08 5.20 -2.51
N GLN A 52 -2.76 4.02 -1.99
CA GLN A 52 -3.16 3.57 -0.65
C GLN A 52 -1.95 3.46 0.27
N THR A 53 -2.18 3.10 1.53
CA THR A 53 -1.12 3.07 2.56
C THR A 53 -0.14 1.92 2.38
N ASP A 54 -0.55 0.83 1.72
CA ASP A 54 0.25 -0.37 1.52
C ASP A 54 0.60 -0.62 0.04
N HIS A 55 -0.10 0.02 -0.91
CA HIS A 55 0.09 -0.18 -2.34
C HIS A 55 -0.31 1.03 -3.19
N ILE A 56 0.10 1.00 -4.46
CA ILE A 56 -0.35 1.90 -5.52
C ILE A 56 -1.01 1.12 -6.65
N ALA A 57 -1.88 1.78 -7.42
CA ALA A 57 -2.40 1.26 -8.68
C ALA A 57 -1.76 1.99 -9.87
N LEU A 58 -1.21 1.23 -10.81
CA LEU A 58 -0.68 1.73 -12.08
C LEU A 58 -1.50 1.20 -13.24
N GLN A 59 -2.00 2.08 -14.10
CA GLN A 59 -2.61 1.71 -15.38
C GLN A 59 -1.52 1.61 -16.47
N ALA A 60 -1.23 0.39 -16.92
CA ALA A 60 -0.25 0.10 -17.95
C ALA A 60 -0.95 -0.53 -19.16
N GLY A 61 -1.19 0.29 -20.20
CA GLY A 61 -2.02 -0.11 -21.35
C GLY A 61 -3.44 -0.41 -20.91
N ASN A 62 -3.91 -1.64 -21.17
CA ASN A 62 -5.26 -2.09 -20.81
C ASN A 62 -5.33 -2.85 -19.48
N SER A 63 -4.24 -2.86 -18.70
CA SER A 63 -4.14 -3.61 -17.45
C SER A 63 -3.80 -2.70 -16.28
N THR A 64 -4.32 -3.06 -15.11
CA THR A 64 -4.02 -2.36 -13.85
C THR A 64 -3.10 -3.23 -12.99
N PHE A 65 -2.02 -2.64 -12.52
CA PHE A 65 -1.05 -3.29 -11.62
C PHE A 65 -1.16 -2.70 -10.23
N PHE A 66 -1.36 -3.55 -9.22
CA PHE A 66 -1.29 -3.16 -7.82
C PHE A 66 0.10 -3.48 -7.28
N VAL A 67 0.88 -2.45 -6.97
CA VAL A 67 2.28 -2.58 -6.53
C VAL A 67 2.37 -2.22 -5.06
N ARG A 68 2.80 -3.18 -4.22
CA ARG A 68 3.02 -2.92 -2.79
C ARG A 68 4.14 -1.91 -2.60
N ILE A 69 3.93 -0.92 -1.73
CA ILE A 69 4.93 0.11 -1.42
C ILE A 69 6.23 -0.52 -0.91
N GLN A 70 6.13 -1.54 -0.05
CA GLN A 70 7.31 -2.27 0.46
C GLN A 70 8.14 -2.99 -0.60
N GLN A 71 7.70 -3.05 -1.86
CA GLN A 71 8.42 -3.70 -2.97
C GLN A 71 8.94 -2.71 -4.01
N ILE A 72 8.72 -1.41 -3.77
CA ILE A 72 9.20 -0.33 -4.63
C ILE A 72 10.64 0.00 -4.23
N VAL A 73 11.53 0.02 -5.21
CA VAL A 73 12.93 0.43 -5.08
C VAL A 73 13.07 1.91 -5.43
N SER A 74 12.47 2.33 -6.54
CA SER A 74 12.51 3.72 -7.01
C SER A 74 11.23 4.11 -7.76
N ILE A 75 10.95 5.42 -7.77
CA ILE A 75 9.79 6.02 -8.44
C ILE A 75 10.29 7.23 -9.23
N MET A 76 10.01 7.26 -10.52
CA MET A 76 10.35 8.39 -11.39
C MET A 76 9.10 8.86 -12.16
N PRO A 77 8.59 10.07 -11.88
CA PRO A 77 7.57 10.71 -12.71
C PRO A 77 8.14 11.11 -14.08
N ILE A 78 7.34 10.93 -15.14
CA ILE A 78 7.68 11.26 -16.53
C ILE A 78 6.73 12.32 -17.09
#